data_AF-A0A2E9FL75-F1
#
_entry.id   AF-A0A2E9FL75-F1
#
_cell.length_a   1.000
_cell.length_b   1.000
_cell.length_c   1.000
_cell.angle_alpha   90.00
_cell.angle_beta   90.00
_cell.angle_gamma   90.00
#
_symmetry.space_group_name_H-M   'P 1'
#
loop_
_entity.id
_entity.type
_entity.pdbx_description
1 polymer ?
#
loop_
_entity_poly.entity_id
_entity_poly.type
_entity_poly.pdbx_seq_one_letter_code
_entity_poly.pdbx_strand_id
1 'polypeptide(L)'
;MWFASIWIFTLNLPWELGARFFMKHLFDGDAASNTLSWRWVAGIQTQGKNYLARESNIRKFTNQRYTNTSLNENALPLENPKIYPLQEVRHLHTKQKYKDLVLFETDLNVKERYSFFDNYDNIYLVLLDNKNRNVKLDEKVLNFKRTLQEAFANEISNSQIIDEDTFMSFNAQFDVLYPSIGENMDFLVREFNDIDKLHFIGLKEDIYCWQFSKKGFFNFKKNIPEVINYLLHENDLFN
;
A
#
# COMPACT_ATOMS: atom_id res chain seq x y z
N MET A 1 -2.20 14.47 -8.74
CA MET A 1 -2.73 14.31 -10.12
C MET A 1 -2.15 15.30 -11.13
N TRP A 2 -2.18 16.62 -10.89
CA TRP A 2 -1.61 17.59 -11.87
C TRP A 2 -0.13 17.36 -12.16
N PHE A 3 0.68 17.07 -11.15
CA PHE A 3 2.09 16.71 -11.34
C PHE A 3 2.26 15.55 -12.34
N ALA A 4 1.54 14.45 -12.13
CA ALA A 4 1.57 13.29 -13.02
C ALA A 4 1.08 13.62 -14.43
N SER A 5 0.06 14.46 -14.56
CA SER A 5 -0.47 14.89 -15.86
C SER A 5 0.55 15.74 -16.63
N ILE A 6 1.20 16.70 -15.96
CA ILE A 6 2.28 17.51 -16.54
C ILE A 6 3.45 16.60 -16.96
N TRP A 7 3.84 15.68 -16.09
CA TRP A 7 4.89 14.69 -16.36
C TRP A 7 4.62 13.89 -17.64
N ILE A 8 3.42 13.32 -17.75
CA ILE A 8 3.06 12.45 -18.88
C ILE A 8 2.83 13.27 -20.15
N PHE A 9 1.99 14.30 -20.09
CA PHE A 9 1.41 14.90 -21.30
C PHE A 9 2.06 16.20 -21.74
N THR A 10 2.66 16.95 -20.80
CA THR A 10 3.39 18.19 -21.12
C THR A 10 4.88 17.91 -21.33
N LEU A 11 5.50 17.10 -20.46
CA LEU A 11 6.91 16.74 -20.56
C LEU A 11 7.16 15.49 -21.42
N ASN A 12 6.11 14.76 -21.81
CA ASN A 12 6.18 13.55 -22.61
C ASN A 12 7.08 12.45 -21.99
N LEU A 13 7.02 12.31 -20.66
CA LEU A 13 7.82 11.34 -19.92
C LEU A 13 6.99 10.07 -19.61
N PRO A 14 7.62 8.88 -19.61
CA PRO A 14 6.96 7.64 -19.20
C PRO A 14 6.36 7.73 -17.80
N TRP A 15 5.12 7.26 -17.63
CA TRP A 15 4.41 7.33 -16.36
C TRP A 15 5.06 6.44 -15.29
N GLU A 16 5.67 5.33 -15.69
CA GLU A 16 6.37 4.39 -14.81
C GLU A 16 7.55 5.06 -14.10
N LEU A 17 8.24 5.97 -14.80
CA LEU A 17 9.33 6.74 -14.21
C LEU A 17 8.82 7.72 -13.16
N GLY A 18 7.65 8.32 -13.38
CA GLY A 18 7.00 9.18 -12.41
C GLY A 18 6.51 8.41 -11.18
N ALA A 19 5.88 7.25 -11.40
CA ALA A 19 5.48 6.35 -10.31
C ALA A 19 6.68 5.92 -9.46
N ARG A 20 7.79 5.53 -10.10
CA ARG A 20 9.04 5.19 -9.41
C ARG A 20 9.62 6.37 -8.64
N PHE A 21 9.56 7.58 -9.21
CA PHE A 21 10.02 8.80 -8.54
C PHE A 21 9.19 9.08 -7.27
N PHE A 22 7.86 8.93 -7.34
CA PHE A 22 6.99 9.09 -6.16
C PHE A 22 7.27 8.03 -5.10
N MET A 23 7.35 6.76 -5.49
CA MET A 23 7.65 5.66 -4.56
C MET A 23 8.98 5.88 -3.84
N LYS A 24 9.99 6.40 -4.54
CA LYS A 24 11.31 6.66 -3.97
C LYS A 24 11.31 7.77 -2.93
N HIS A 25 10.49 8.82 -3.09
CA HIS A 25 10.66 10.08 -2.37
C HIS A 25 9.49 10.48 -1.47
N LEU A 26 8.30 9.89 -1.63
CA LEU A 26 7.15 10.20 -0.79
C LEU A 26 7.10 9.27 0.43
N PHE A 27 6.83 9.85 1.59
CA PHE A 27 6.69 9.09 2.86
C PHE A 27 5.48 8.15 2.85
N ASP A 28 4.42 8.52 2.13
CA ASP A 28 3.19 7.76 1.95
C ASP A 28 3.18 6.91 0.67
N GLY A 29 4.35 6.63 0.09
CA GLY A 29 4.49 5.79 -1.09
C GLY A 29 3.99 4.36 -0.82
N ASP A 30 2.83 4.02 -1.41
CA ASP A 30 2.24 2.68 -1.40
C ASP A 30 2.14 2.12 -2.83
N ALA A 31 2.47 0.83 -3.00
CA ALA A 31 2.59 0.21 -4.31
C ALA A 31 1.27 0.19 -5.10
N ALA A 32 0.16 -0.09 -4.42
CA ALA A 32 -1.15 -0.20 -5.05
C ALA A 32 -1.68 1.18 -5.47
N SER A 33 -1.80 2.10 -4.52
CA SER A 33 -2.37 3.42 -4.72
C SER A 33 -1.53 4.29 -5.66
N ASN A 34 -0.19 4.26 -5.54
CA ASN A 34 0.71 5.00 -6.43
C ASN A 34 0.57 4.50 -7.88
N THR A 35 0.71 3.19 -8.10
CA THR A 35 0.63 2.61 -9.45
C THR A 35 -0.73 2.87 -10.10
N LEU A 36 -1.84 2.61 -9.39
CA LEU A 36 -3.19 2.82 -9.92
C LEU A 36 -3.47 4.29 -10.20
N SER A 37 -2.98 5.21 -9.36
CA SER A 37 -3.15 6.65 -9.56
C SER A 37 -2.43 7.15 -10.83
N TRP A 38 -1.20 6.70 -11.08
CA TRP A 38 -0.48 7.06 -12.31
C TRP A 38 -1.15 6.48 -13.55
N ARG A 39 -1.57 5.21 -13.51
CA ARG A 39 -2.33 4.57 -14.59
C ARG A 39 -3.67 5.27 -14.85
N TRP A 40 -4.33 5.76 -13.81
CA TRP A 40 -5.57 6.52 -13.94
C TRP A 40 -5.34 7.86 -14.63
N VAL A 41 -4.31 8.62 -14.23
CA VAL A 41 -3.96 9.88 -14.90
C VAL A 41 -3.60 9.66 -16.37
N ALA A 42 -2.86 8.59 -16.67
CA ALA A 42 -2.49 8.22 -18.04
C ALA A 42 -3.66 7.81 -18.94
N GLY A 43 -4.84 7.53 -18.37
CA GLY A 43 -5.99 6.97 -19.11
C GLY A 43 -5.87 5.48 -19.39
N ILE A 44 -4.99 4.78 -18.68
CA ILE A 44 -4.76 3.33 -18.79
C ILE A 44 -5.70 2.56 -17.86
N GLN A 45 -5.95 3.08 -16.65
CA GLN A 45 -6.78 2.37 -15.66
C GLN A 45 -8.25 2.33 -16.08
N THR A 46 -8.77 3.46 -16.56
CA THR A 46 -10.05 3.52 -17.29
C THR A 46 -9.70 3.88 -18.72
N GLN A 47 -9.64 2.86 -19.57
CA GLN A 47 -9.14 2.99 -20.94
C GLN A 47 -9.81 4.16 -21.68
N GLY A 48 -8.98 5.04 -22.24
CA GLY A 48 -9.43 6.20 -23.01
C GLY A 48 -9.82 7.43 -22.19
N LYS A 49 -9.67 7.41 -20.86
CA LYS A 49 -10.01 8.55 -19.98
C LYS A 49 -8.82 9.04 -19.18
N ASN A 50 -7.98 9.87 -19.80
CA ASN A 50 -6.87 10.53 -19.12
C ASN A 50 -7.30 11.75 -18.30
N TYR A 51 -6.43 12.15 -17.37
CA TYR A 51 -6.60 13.36 -16.58
C TYR A 51 -5.59 14.43 -17.03
N LEU A 52 -6.08 15.57 -17.48
CA LEU A 52 -5.27 16.68 -17.98
C LEU A 52 -5.20 17.82 -16.97
N ALA A 53 -3.98 18.23 -16.63
CA ALA A 53 -3.74 19.46 -15.90
C ALA A 53 -4.18 20.64 -16.75
N ARG A 54 -4.81 21.61 -16.08
CA ARG A 54 -5.33 22.83 -16.69
C ARG A 54 -4.65 24.03 -16.05
N GLU A 55 -4.24 25.00 -16.86
CA GLU A 55 -3.62 26.23 -16.37
C GLU A 55 -4.54 26.93 -15.38
N SER A 56 -5.84 26.98 -15.68
CA SER A 56 -6.86 27.57 -14.81
C SER A 56 -6.88 26.95 -13.41
N ASN A 57 -6.71 25.63 -13.31
CA ASN A 57 -6.60 24.92 -12.03
C ASN A 57 -5.28 25.25 -11.34
N ILE A 58 -4.15 25.17 -12.05
CA ILE A 58 -2.84 25.50 -11.47
C ILE A 58 -2.86 26.93 -10.92
N ARG A 59 -3.31 27.91 -11.70
CA ARG A 59 -3.41 29.31 -11.28
C ARG A 59 -4.30 29.46 -10.04
N LYS A 60 -5.49 28.85 -10.04
CA LYS A 60 -6.44 28.94 -8.92
C LYS A 60 -5.86 28.34 -7.64
N PHE A 61 -5.38 27.10 -7.70
CA PHE A 61 -4.96 26.33 -6.53
C PHE A 61 -3.52 26.60 -6.08
N THR A 62 -2.82 27.51 -6.77
CA THR A 62 -1.52 28.03 -6.34
C THR A 62 -1.57 29.52 -5.99
N ASN A 63 -2.77 30.09 -5.81
CA ASN A 63 -2.98 31.52 -5.52
C ASN A 63 -2.24 32.42 -6.52
N GLN A 64 -2.33 32.09 -7.81
CA GLN A 64 -1.69 32.81 -8.92
C GLN A 64 -0.15 32.84 -8.86
N ARG A 65 0.49 31.97 -8.07
CA ARG A 65 1.96 31.83 -8.06
C ARG A 65 2.52 31.38 -9.40
N TYR A 66 1.80 30.50 -10.10
CA TYR A 66 2.14 30.05 -11.44
C TYR A 66 1.05 30.50 -12.41
N THR A 67 1.45 31.29 -13.40
CA THR A 67 0.61 31.85 -14.46
C THR A 67 1.32 31.68 -15.80
N ASN A 68 0.56 31.65 -16.91
CA ASN A 68 1.08 31.51 -18.27
C ASN A 68 1.93 30.25 -18.48
N THR A 69 1.60 29.16 -17.79
CA THR A 69 2.30 27.88 -17.96
C THR A 69 1.85 27.21 -19.24
N SER A 70 2.78 26.93 -20.16
CA SER A 70 2.51 26.16 -21.37
C SER A 70 2.22 24.69 -21.04
N LEU A 71 0.95 24.34 -20.85
CA LEU A 71 0.49 22.98 -20.60
C LEU A 71 -0.13 22.37 -21.85
N ASN A 72 0.06 21.06 -22.03
CA ASN A 72 -0.69 20.33 -23.04
C ASN A 72 -2.06 19.92 -22.51
N GLU A 73 -3.07 20.77 -22.73
CA GLU A 73 -4.42 20.56 -22.21
C GLU A 73 -5.33 19.68 -23.11
N ASN A 74 -4.82 19.20 -24.24
CA ASN A 74 -5.59 18.45 -25.23
C ASN A 74 -4.89 17.12 -25.62
N ALA A 75 -4.03 16.60 -24.74
CA ALA A 75 -3.32 15.35 -25.01
C ALA A 75 -4.28 14.15 -25.05
N LEU A 76 -3.99 13.21 -25.95
CA LEU A 76 -4.71 11.93 -26.02
C LEU A 76 -4.29 11.00 -24.87
N PRO A 77 -5.18 10.10 -24.42
CA PRO A 77 -4.84 9.07 -23.43
C PRO A 77 -3.77 8.12 -23.99
N LEU A 78 -2.96 7.54 -23.10
CA LEU A 78 -2.00 6.51 -23.50
C LEU A 78 -2.70 5.20 -23.81
N GLU A 79 -2.24 4.52 -24.86
CA GLU A 79 -2.66 3.15 -25.15
C GLU A 79 -1.84 2.16 -24.32
N ASN A 80 -2.50 1.17 -23.74
CA ASN A 80 -1.83 0.03 -23.12
C ASN A 80 -2.67 -1.23 -23.37
N PRO A 81 -2.20 -2.17 -24.21
CA PRO A 81 -2.96 -3.36 -24.56
C PRO A 81 -3.02 -4.39 -23.42
N LYS A 82 -2.24 -4.21 -22.35
CA LYS A 82 -2.15 -5.20 -21.27
C LYS A 82 -3.38 -5.16 -20.37
N ILE A 83 -4.17 -6.23 -20.43
CA ILE A 83 -5.30 -6.47 -19.55
C ILE A 83 -4.83 -7.29 -18.35
N TYR A 84 -5.21 -6.84 -17.15
CA TYR A 84 -4.94 -7.54 -15.90
C TYR A 84 -6.26 -8.18 -15.44
N PRO A 85 -6.39 -9.51 -15.46
CA PRO A 85 -7.61 -10.17 -14.99
C PRO A 85 -7.80 -9.94 -13.50
N LEU A 86 -9.07 -9.94 -13.06
CA LEU A 86 -9.38 -9.97 -11.65
C LEU A 86 -8.79 -11.25 -11.04
N GLN A 87 -8.04 -11.08 -9.96
CA GLN A 87 -7.55 -12.17 -9.15
C GLN A 87 -8.45 -12.34 -7.93
N GLU A 88 -8.59 -13.56 -7.46
CA GLU A 88 -9.22 -13.79 -6.17
C GLU A 88 -8.35 -13.18 -5.07
N VAL A 89 -9.03 -12.67 -4.05
CA VAL A 89 -8.37 -12.14 -2.87
C VAL A 89 -7.75 -13.33 -2.13
N ARG A 90 -6.48 -13.20 -1.72
CA ARG A 90 -5.80 -14.22 -0.93
C ARG A 90 -6.65 -14.56 0.29
N HIS A 91 -6.79 -15.86 0.57
CA HIS A 91 -7.41 -16.29 1.82
C HIS A 91 -6.53 -15.86 3.00
N LEU A 92 -7.11 -15.07 3.91
CA LEU A 92 -6.45 -14.62 5.13
C LEU A 92 -7.15 -15.22 6.34
N HIS A 93 -6.38 -15.41 7.41
CA HIS A 93 -6.86 -15.87 8.69
C HIS A 93 -7.11 -14.67 9.61
N THR A 94 -8.09 -14.77 10.50
CA THR A 94 -8.40 -13.70 11.48
C THR A 94 -8.06 -14.11 12.91
N LYS A 95 -7.60 -15.35 13.09
CA LYS A 95 -7.27 -15.93 14.39
C LYS A 95 -5.81 -16.26 14.42
N GLN A 96 -5.16 -15.95 15.54
CA GLN A 96 -3.80 -16.37 15.81
C GLN A 96 -3.65 -17.89 15.74
N LYS A 97 -2.57 -18.37 15.12
CA LYS A 97 -2.17 -19.78 15.11
C LYS A 97 -0.87 -19.99 15.86
N TYR A 98 0.05 -19.04 15.78
CA TYR A 98 1.38 -19.12 16.37
C TYR A 98 1.61 -18.07 17.44
N LYS A 99 2.63 -18.30 18.28
CA LYS A 99 3.00 -17.37 19.35
C LYS A 99 3.86 -16.20 18.88
N ASP A 100 4.43 -16.32 17.69
CA ASP A 100 5.28 -15.30 17.09
C ASP A 100 4.55 -14.63 15.93
N LEU A 101 4.63 -13.31 15.83
CA LEU A 101 4.07 -12.50 14.74
C LEU A 101 5.18 -11.79 13.99
N VAL A 102 5.08 -11.76 12.67
CA VAL A 102 5.91 -10.92 11.79
C VAL A 102 5.04 -9.86 11.14
N LEU A 103 5.49 -8.62 11.13
CA LEU A 103 4.84 -7.54 10.39
C LEU A 103 5.85 -6.57 9.79
N PHE A 104 5.44 -5.92 8.71
CA PHE A 104 6.22 -4.92 8.00
C PHE A 104 5.70 -3.51 8.31
N GLU A 105 6.32 -2.49 7.72
CA GLU A 105 5.93 -1.09 7.93
C GLU A 105 4.59 -0.67 7.29
N THR A 106 3.90 -1.61 6.64
CA THR A 106 2.65 -1.36 5.91
C THR A 106 1.44 -1.20 6.83
N ASP A 107 1.48 -1.78 8.03
CA ASP A 107 0.43 -1.64 9.04
C ASP A 107 1.05 -1.71 10.43
N LEU A 108 1.16 -0.53 11.07
CA LEU A 108 1.71 -0.34 12.41
C LEU A 108 0.67 0.30 13.34
N ASN A 109 -0.62 0.19 13.02
CA ASN A 109 -1.65 0.81 13.84
C ASN A 109 -1.88 0.00 15.13
N VAL A 110 -1.39 0.53 16.25
CA VAL A 110 -1.61 -0.03 17.59
C VAL A 110 -2.97 0.35 18.15
N LYS A 111 -3.49 1.53 17.76
CA LYS A 111 -4.69 2.08 18.35
C LYS A 111 -5.85 1.11 18.17
N GLU A 112 -6.53 0.82 19.27
CA GLU A 112 -7.63 -0.14 19.38
C GLU A 112 -7.21 -1.61 19.15
N ARG A 113 -5.96 -1.92 18.80
CA ARG A 113 -5.45 -3.29 18.53
C ARG A 113 -4.44 -3.79 19.57
N TYR A 114 -4.32 -3.14 20.72
CA TYR A 114 -3.34 -3.52 21.73
C TYR A 114 -3.50 -4.99 22.19
N SER A 115 -4.74 -5.42 22.47
CA SER A 115 -5.09 -6.80 22.85
C SER A 115 -4.63 -7.82 21.81
N PHE A 116 -4.78 -7.50 20.52
CA PHE A 116 -4.33 -8.35 19.43
C PHE A 116 -2.81 -8.60 19.50
N PHE A 117 -2.02 -7.55 19.74
CA PHE A 117 -0.56 -7.65 19.84
C PHE A 117 -0.10 -8.30 21.15
N ASP A 118 -0.80 -8.06 22.27
CA ASP A 118 -0.48 -8.64 23.59
C ASP A 118 -0.64 -10.17 23.62
N ASN A 119 -1.44 -10.75 22.72
CA ASN A 119 -1.63 -12.21 22.62
C ASN A 119 -0.43 -12.97 22.02
N TYR A 120 0.53 -12.26 21.42
CA TYR A 120 1.76 -12.85 20.88
C TYR A 120 2.88 -12.82 21.93
N ASP A 121 3.72 -13.84 21.96
CA ASP A 121 4.87 -13.89 22.85
C ASP A 121 6.02 -13.03 22.29
N ASN A 122 6.19 -13.03 20.95
CA ASN A 122 7.18 -12.20 20.25
C ASN A 122 6.57 -11.56 19.00
N ILE A 123 6.90 -10.29 18.75
CA ILE A 123 6.54 -9.56 17.54
C ILE A 123 7.80 -9.06 16.83
N TYR A 124 7.94 -9.37 15.56
CA TYR A 124 9.11 -9.06 14.75
C TYR A 124 8.76 -8.04 13.67
N LEU A 125 9.31 -6.84 13.79
CA LEU A 125 9.16 -5.75 12.84
C LEU A 125 10.28 -5.83 11.80
N VAL A 126 9.93 -6.17 10.56
CA VAL A 126 10.89 -6.31 9.46
C VAL A 126 10.80 -5.08 8.56
N LEU A 127 11.92 -4.40 8.34
CA LEU A 127 12.03 -3.32 7.34
C LEU A 127 13.03 -3.72 6.27
N LEU A 128 12.55 -3.91 5.04
CA LEU A 128 13.43 -4.27 3.93
C LEU A 128 14.39 -3.14 3.56
N ASP A 129 15.68 -3.46 3.52
CA ASP A 129 16.71 -2.56 2.99
C ASP A 129 16.63 -2.44 1.45
N ASN A 130 17.21 -1.37 0.92
CA ASN A 130 17.33 -1.12 -0.52
C ASN A 130 18.04 -2.23 -1.31
N LYS A 131 18.83 -3.11 -0.67
CA LYS A 131 19.39 -4.31 -1.34
C LYS A 131 18.30 -5.31 -1.77
N ASN A 132 17.17 -5.33 -1.09
CA ASN A 132 16.04 -6.23 -1.35
C ASN A 132 14.87 -5.57 -2.08
N ARG A 133 14.99 -4.29 -2.46
CA ARG A 133 13.96 -3.53 -3.16
C ARG A 133 14.25 -3.41 -4.65
N ASN A 134 13.19 -3.51 -5.45
CA ASN A 134 13.21 -3.18 -6.88
C ASN A 134 13.27 -1.66 -7.08
N VAL A 135 12.50 -0.92 -6.27
CA VAL A 135 12.52 0.54 -6.24
C VAL A 135 13.24 0.99 -4.98
N LYS A 136 14.51 1.37 -5.14
CA LYS A 136 15.29 1.93 -4.03
C LYS A 136 14.64 3.20 -3.52
N LEU A 137 14.38 3.23 -2.21
CA LEU A 137 13.84 4.36 -1.48
C LEU A 137 14.97 5.35 -1.15
N ASP A 138 14.61 6.62 -1.06
CA ASP A 138 15.50 7.65 -0.53
C ASP A 138 15.76 7.43 0.95
N GLU A 139 16.95 7.80 1.42
CA GLU A 139 17.36 7.63 2.82
C GLU A 139 16.40 8.33 3.79
N LYS A 140 15.80 9.47 3.39
CA LYS A 140 14.79 10.14 4.22
C LYS A 140 13.53 9.30 4.40
N VAL A 141 13.13 8.56 3.36
CA VAL A 141 11.94 7.69 3.40
C VAL A 141 12.22 6.44 4.24
N LEU A 142 13.42 5.85 4.09
CA LEU A 142 13.84 4.73 4.95
C LEU A 142 13.90 5.12 6.42
N ASN A 143 14.49 6.29 6.71
CA ASN A 143 14.55 6.81 8.08
C ASN A 143 13.15 7.07 8.64
N PHE A 144 12.24 7.66 7.86
CA PHE A 144 10.84 7.82 8.27
C PHE A 144 10.20 6.47 8.63
N LYS A 145 10.33 5.45 7.78
CA LYS A 145 9.80 4.11 8.02
C LYS A 145 10.40 3.45 9.27
N ARG A 146 11.70 3.62 9.51
CA ARG A 146 12.37 3.14 10.73
C ARG A 146 11.80 3.80 11.98
N THR A 147 11.61 5.12 11.96
CA THR A 147 10.98 5.84 13.08
C THR A 147 9.55 5.39 13.37
N LEU A 148 8.79 4.96 12.36
CA LEU A 148 7.46 4.37 12.59
C LEU A 148 7.56 3.04 13.35
N GLN A 149 8.50 2.16 12.98
CA GLN A 149 8.73 0.90 13.70
C GLN A 149 9.23 1.14 15.12
N GLU A 150 10.12 2.12 15.31
CA GLU A 150 10.58 2.54 16.65
C GLU A 150 9.41 3.03 17.51
N ALA A 151 8.50 3.82 16.94
CA ALA A 151 7.30 4.27 17.64
C ALA A 151 6.39 3.09 18.04
N PHE A 152 6.17 2.13 17.14
CA PHE A 152 5.44 0.90 17.46
C PHE A 152 6.13 0.12 18.59
N ALA A 153 7.44 -0.08 18.50
CA ALA A 153 8.20 -0.86 19.47
C ALA A 153 8.24 -0.23 20.87
N ASN A 154 8.13 1.09 20.95
CA ASN A 154 7.99 1.79 22.22
C ASN A 154 6.61 1.59 22.86
N GLU A 155 5.56 1.28 22.08
CA GLU A 155 4.21 1.05 22.57
C GLU A 155 3.93 -0.44 22.86
N ILE A 156 4.52 -1.33 22.07
CA ILE A 156 4.32 -2.79 22.12
C ILE A 156 5.60 -3.46 22.63
N SER A 157 5.63 -3.77 23.92
CA SER A 157 6.85 -4.19 24.65
C SER A 157 7.41 -5.56 24.26
N ASN A 158 6.57 -6.46 23.75
CA ASN A 158 6.94 -7.77 23.22
C ASN A 158 7.42 -7.71 21.75
N SER A 159 7.68 -6.51 21.21
CA SER A 159 8.16 -6.34 19.84
C SER A 159 9.64 -5.99 19.73
N GLN A 160 10.24 -6.38 18.60
CA GLN A 160 11.63 -6.07 18.26
C GLN A 160 11.78 -5.81 16.77
N ILE A 161 12.64 -4.86 16.43
CA ILE A 161 13.01 -4.56 15.04
C ILE A 161 14.15 -5.49 14.65
N ILE A 162 13.97 -6.21 13.53
CA ILE A 162 14.97 -7.12 12.98
C ILE A 162 15.22 -6.83 11.51
N ASP A 163 16.42 -7.15 11.03
CA ASP A 163 16.74 -7.10 9.60
C ASP A 163 16.23 -8.35 8.87
N GLU A 164 16.23 -8.27 7.53
CA GLU A 164 15.81 -9.38 6.68
C GLU A 164 16.64 -10.65 6.85
N ASP A 165 17.95 -10.53 7.12
CA ASP A 165 18.85 -11.68 7.19
C ASP A 165 18.57 -12.47 8.49
N THR A 166 18.30 -11.75 9.59
CA THR A 166 17.86 -12.31 10.87
C THR A 166 16.49 -12.97 10.71
N PHE A 167 15.54 -12.30 10.05
CA PHE A 167 14.22 -12.88 9.78
C PHE A 167 14.33 -14.19 9.00
N MET A 168 15.16 -14.24 7.95
CA MET A 168 15.36 -15.44 7.13
C MET A 168 16.06 -16.59 7.87
N SER A 169 16.74 -16.31 8.98
CA SER A 169 17.37 -17.33 9.81
C SER A 169 16.40 -18.06 10.75
N PHE A 170 15.15 -17.59 10.85
CA PHE A 170 14.17 -18.19 11.75
C PHE A 170 13.69 -19.55 11.26
N ASN A 171 13.91 -20.56 12.10
CA ASN A 171 13.34 -21.90 11.93
C ASN A 171 11.96 -22.05 12.62
N ALA A 172 11.47 -20.99 13.28
CA ALA A 172 10.22 -20.98 14.01
C ALA A 172 9.01 -20.88 13.08
N GLN A 173 7.85 -21.34 13.56
CA GLN A 173 6.57 -21.11 12.89
C GLN A 173 5.93 -19.84 13.45
N PHE A 174 5.55 -18.91 12.58
CA PHE A 174 5.04 -17.59 12.94
C PHE A 174 3.81 -17.23 12.10
N ASP A 175 2.99 -16.34 12.65
CA ASP A 175 1.94 -15.64 11.92
C ASP A 175 2.56 -14.46 11.18
N VAL A 176 1.98 -14.07 10.03
CA VAL A 176 2.42 -12.90 9.27
C VAL A 176 1.25 -11.94 9.12
N LEU A 177 1.34 -10.73 9.66
CA LEU A 177 0.36 -9.69 9.35
C LEU A 177 0.46 -9.36 7.86
N TYR A 178 -0.63 -9.56 7.13
CA TYR A 178 -0.61 -9.53 5.67
C TYR A 178 -0.10 -8.18 5.14
N PRO A 179 1.04 -8.15 4.42
CA PRO A 179 1.70 -6.88 4.06
C PRO A 179 1.07 -6.20 2.83
N SER A 180 -0.07 -6.69 2.35
CA SER A 180 -0.69 -6.24 1.08
C SER A 180 0.22 -6.41 -0.14
N ILE A 181 -0.24 -5.99 -1.32
CA ILE A 181 0.57 -6.12 -2.54
C ILE A 181 1.70 -5.09 -2.58
N GLY A 182 2.90 -5.51 -2.98
CA GLY A 182 4.09 -4.65 -3.03
C GLY A 182 5.36 -5.42 -2.66
N GLU A 183 6.46 -4.68 -2.47
CA GLU A 183 7.80 -5.28 -2.29
C GLU A 183 7.91 -6.20 -1.07
N ASN A 184 7.17 -5.92 0.00
CA ASN A 184 7.15 -6.79 1.20
C ASN A 184 6.54 -8.16 0.88
N MET A 185 5.46 -8.20 0.10
CA MET A 185 4.88 -9.46 -0.36
C MET A 185 5.75 -10.14 -1.41
N ASP A 186 6.35 -9.38 -2.34
CA ASP A 186 7.27 -9.92 -3.34
C ASP A 186 8.50 -10.55 -2.70
N PHE A 187 9.02 -9.96 -1.62
CA PHE A 187 10.10 -10.52 -0.81
C PHE A 187 9.68 -11.86 -0.21
N LEU A 188 8.53 -11.93 0.47
CA LEU A 188 8.05 -13.21 1.03
C LEU A 188 7.85 -14.28 -0.05
N VAL A 189 7.27 -13.92 -1.21
CA VAL A 189 7.08 -14.85 -2.32
C VAL A 189 8.40 -15.37 -2.88
N ARG A 190 9.45 -14.54 -2.88
CA ARG A 190 10.77 -14.92 -3.38
C ARG A 190 11.52 -15.81 -2.41
N GLU A 191 11.45 -15.51 -1.11
CA GLU A 191 12.25 -16.20 -0.09
C GLU A 191 11.59 -17.48 0.45
N PHE A 192 10.26 -17.61 0.37
CA PHE A 192 9.54 -18.78 0.83
C PHE A 192 9.08 -19.66 -0.35
N ASN A 193 9.59 -20.91 -0.40
CA ASN A 193 9.29 -21.90 -1.45
C ASN A 193 7.79 -22.16 -1.66
N ASP A 194 6.98 -22.04 -0.61
CA ASP A 194 5.54 -22.23 -0.66
C ASP A 194 4.87 -21.16 0.21
N ILE A 195 4.55 -20.05 -0.44
CA ILE A 195 3.95 -18.87 0.21
C ILE A 195 2.60 -19.19 0.86
N ASP A 196 1.88 -20.19 0.36
CA ASP A 196 0.56 -20.56 0.86
C ASP A 196 0.63 -21.36 2.17
N LYS A 197 1.83 -21.77 2.59
CA LYS A 197 2.07 -22.32 3.92
C LYS A 197 2.25 -21.25 4.99
N LEU A 198 2.51 -20.00 4.63
CA LEU A 198 2.56 -18.91 5.60
C LEU A 198 1.14 -18.62 6.10
N HIS A 199 1.02 -18.48 7.42
CA HIS A 199 -0.26 -18.18 8.05
C HIS A 199 -0.47 -16.67 8.08
N PHE A 200 -1.05 -16.13 7.01
CA PHE A 200 -1.31 -14.70 6.90
C PHE A 200 -2.52 -14.28 7.72
N ILE A 201 -2.30 -13.34 8.63
CA ILE A 201 -3.35 -12.70 9.42
C ILE A 201 -3.85 -11.46 8.67
N GLY A 202 -5.17 -11.36 8.51
CA GLY A 202 -5.87 -10.21 7.97
C GLY A 202 -6.90 -9.66 8.94
N LEU A 203 -7.20 -8.37 8.79
CA LEU A 203 -8.28 -7.71 9.53
C LEU A 203 -9.63 -8.20 9.01
N LYS A 204 -10.56 -8.50 9.91
CA LYS A 204 -11.91 -8.97 9.55
C LYS A 204 -12.62 -7.92 8.69
N GLU A 205 -12.41 -6.66 9.02
CA GLU A 205 -12.96 -5.47 8.38
C GLU A 205 -12.49 -5.36 6.94
N ASP A 206 -11.19 -5.54 6.70
CA ASP A 206 -10.60 -5.51 5.36
C ASP A 206 -11.13 -6.66 4.52
N ILE A 207 -11.13 -7.88 5.06
CA ILE A 207 -11.66 -9.07 4.40
C ILE A 207 -13.13 -8.87 4.02
N TYR A 208 -13.92 -8.30 4.94
CA TYR A 208 -15.32 -7.97 4.69
C TYR A 208 -15.47 -6.91 3.60
N CYS A 209 -14.66 -5.84 3.62
CA CYS A 209 -14.71 -4.79 2.61
C CYS A 209 -14.31 -5.30 1.21
N TRP A 210 -13.30 -6.17 1.13
CA TRP A 210 -12.74 -6.64 -0.13
C TRP A 210 -13.73 -7.41 -1.01
N GLN A 211 -14.75 -8.05 -0.43
CA GLN A 211 -15.80 -8.72 -1.20
C GLN A 211 -16.55 -7.75 -2.14
N PHE A 212 -16.61 -6.47 -1.80
CA PHE A 212 -17.24 -5.40 -2.57
C PHE A 212 -16.28 -4.69 -3.54
N SER A 213 -14.99 -4.97 -3.45
CA SER A 213 -13.90 -4.28 -4.20
C SER A 213 -13.61 -4.89 -5.58
N LYS A 214 -14.59 -5.57 -6.18
CA LYS A 214 -14.43 -6.25 -7.48
C LYS A 214 -14.59 -5.33 -8.70
N LYS A 215 -15.13 -4.11 -8.54
CA LYS A 215 -15.47 -3.24 -9.68
C LYS A 215 -15.40 -1.73 -9.38
N GLY A 216 -14.22 -1.21 -9.11
CA GLY A 216 -13.98 0.23 -8.95
C GLY A 216 -14.76 0.91 -7.81
N PHE A 217 -14.46 2.18 -7.57
CA PHE A 217 -14.94 2.91 -6.39
C PHE A 217 -16.48 3.03 -6.32
N PHE A 218 -17.15 3.34 -7.43
CA PHE A 218 -18.61 3.56 -7.40
C PHE A 218 -19.41 2.29 -7.10
N ASN A 219 -18.88 1.11 -7.43
CA ASN A 219 -19.51 -0.15 -7.03
C ASN A 219 -19.33 -0.37 -5.54
N PHE A 220 -18.10 -0.22 -5.03
CA PHE A 220 -17.80 -0.30 -3.61
C PHE A 220 -18.68 0.67 -2.78
N LYS A 221 -18.80 1.92 -3.24
CA LYS A 221 -19.57 2.98 -2.60
C LYS A 221 -21.02 2.59 -2.29
N LYS A 222 -21.66 1.77 -3.12
CA LYS A 222 -23.05 1.33 -2.91
C LYS A 222 -23.22 0.47 -1.67
N ASN A 223 -22.15 -0.23 -1.25
CA ASN A 223 -22.16 -1.14 -0.11
C ASN A 223 -21.65 -0.46 1.18
N ILE A 224 -21.30 0.84 1.15
CA ILE A 224 -20.85 1.56 2.36
C ILE A 224 -21.86 1.45 3.53
N PRO A 225 -23.19 1.57 3.33
CA PRO A 225 -24.13 1.39 4.43
C PRO A 225 -24.07 0.00 5.07
N GLU A 226 -23.89 -1.04 4.26
CA GLU A 226 -23.76 -2.42 4.73
C GLU A 226 -22.42 -2.62 5.48
N VAL A 227 -21.33 -2.10 4.94
CA VAL A 227 -20.01 -2.07 5.59
C VAL A 227 -20.08 -1.38 6.95
N ILE A 228 -20.68 -0.19 7.03
CA ILE A 228 -20.84 0.53 8.29
C ILE A 228 -21.66 -0.30 9.29
N ASN A 229 -22.76 -0.92 8.85
CA ASN A 229 -23.57 -1.77 9.72
C ASN A 229 -22.75 -2.95 10.27
N TYR A 230 -21.98 -3.63 9.43
CA TYR A 230 -21.09 -4.71 9.86
C TYR A 230 -20.10 -4.24 10.93
N LEU A 231 -19.40 -3.12 10.67
CA LEU A 231 -18.41 -2.55 11.59
C LEU A 231 -19.02 -2.10 12.92
N LEU A 232 -20.26 -1.60 12.93
CA LEU A 232 -20.93 -1.13 14.14
C LEU A 232 -21.58 -2.26 14.98
N HIS A 233 -21.86 -3.43 14.39
CA HIS A 233 -22.56 -4.52 15.07
C HIS A 233 -21.63 -5.63 15.59
N GLU A 234 -20.35 -5.65 15.23
CA GLU A 234 -19.36 -6.34 16.05
C GLU A 234 -19.16 -5.49 17.32
N ASN A 235 -19.91 -5.82 18.39
CA ASN A 235 -19.76 -5.23 19.73
C ASN A 235 -18.35 -5.40 20.34
N ASP A 236 -17.49 -6.13 19.64
CA ASP A 236 -16.08 -6.33 19.93
C ASP A 236 -15.30 -6.00 18.65
N LEU A 237 -15.26 -4.71 18.30
CA LEU A 237 -14.51 -4.22 17.14
C LEU A 237 -13.03 -4.69 17.17
N PHE A 238 -12.47 -5.01 18.34
CA PHE A 238 -11.07 -5.42 18.47
C PHE A 238 -10.74 -6.33 19.67
N ASN A 239 -11.68 -7.15 20.19
CA ASN A 239 -11.30 -8.21 21.16
C ASN A 239 -10.64 -9.40 20.45
#